data_AF-A0A6I5HPP4-F1
#
_entry.id   AF-A0A6I5HPP4-F1
#
_cell.length_a   1.000
_cell.length_b   1.000
_cell.length_c   1.000
_cell.angle_alpha   90.00
_cell.angle_beta   90.00
_cell.angle_gamma   90.00
#
_symmetry.space_group_name_H-M   'P 1'
#
loop_
_entity.id
_entity.type
_entity.pdbx_description
1 polymer ?
#
loop_
_entity_poly.entity_id
_entity_poly.type
_entity_poly.pdbx_seq_one_letter_code
_entity_poly.pdbx_strand_id
1 'polypeptide(L)' 'MKAMNAVNTVGRRRRTARRGMSGRRLLAAQGALAGSVVAALIVKELPGMVRELRIYRMTGGLRAHHRYP' A
#
# COMPACT_ATOMS: atom_id res chain seq x y z
N MET A 1 14.83 7.57 -50.25
CA MET A 1 14.67 7.88 -48.82
C MET A 1 13.42 7.18 -48.23
N LYS A 2 13.46 5.86 -48.00
CA LYS A 2 12.29 5.10 -47.47
C LYS A 2 12.66 4.04 -46.41
N ALA A 3 13.94 3.93 -46.06
CA ALA A 3 14.45 2.94 -45.11
C ALA A 3 14.51 3.45 -43.65
N MET A 4 14.50 4.76 -43.41
CA MET A 4 14.62 5.33 -42.05
C MET A 4 13.37 5.12 -41.17
N ASN A 5 12.19 4.89 -41.75
CA ASN A 5 10.96 4.67 -40.98
C ASN A 5 10.77 3.22 -40.53
N ALA A 6 11.47 2.26 -41.16
CA ALA A 6 11.41 0.86 -40.77
C ALA A 6 12.24 0.57 -39.50
N VAL A 7 13.28 1.36 -39.24
CA VAL A 7 14.13 1.21 -38.05
C VAL A 7 13.42 1.69 -36.77
N ASN A 8 12.54 2.67 -36.87
CA ASN A 8 11.82 3.22 -35.71
C ASN A 8 10.70 2.30 -35.17
N THR A 9 10.27 1.29 -35.92
CA THR A 9 9.31 0.28 -35.42
C THR A 9 9.98 -0.84 -34.64
N VAL A 10 11.30 -1.00 -34.77
CA VAL A 10 12.10 -2.01 -34.05
C VAL A 10 12.24 -1.67 -32.56
N GLY A 11 12.01 -0.40 -32.17
CA GLY A 11 12.16 0.08 -30.78
C GLY A 11 10.99 -0.18 -29.82
N ARG A 12 9.79 -0.53 -30.28
CA ARG A 12 8.59 -0.68 -29.43
C ARG A 12 8.22 -2.12 -29.04
N ARG A 13 9.12 -3.07 -29.24
CA ARG A 13 8.94 -4.45 -28.75
C ARG A 13 10.11 -4.90 -27.88
N ARG A 14 10.49 -4.09 -26.89
CA ARG A 14 10.99 -4.65 -25.63
C ARG A 14 9.83 -5.34 -24.88
N ARG A 15 9.21 -6.34 -25.52
CA ARG A 15 8.57 -7.43 -24.78
C ARG A 15 9.73 -8.15 -24.14
N THR A 16 10.05 -7.73 -22.93
CA THR A 16 10.79 -8.55 -21.98
C THR A 16 10.01 -9.85 -21.81
N ALA A 17 10.30 -10.80 -22.70
CA ALA A 17 10.08 -12.20 -22.51
C ALA A 17 10.99 -12.66 -21.36
N ARG A 18 10.73 -12.18 -20.14
CA ARG A 18 11.29 -12.79 -18.95
C ARG A 18 10.45 -14.02 -18.67
N ARG A 19 11.07 -15.18 -18.85
CA ARG A 19 10.61 -16.51 -18.40
C ARG A 19 9.82 -16.39 -17.08
N GLY A 20 8.57 -16.85 -17.08
CA GLY A 20 8.00 -17.53 -15.92
C GLY A 20 6.81 -16.92 -15.18
N MET A 21 6.42 -15.66 -15.39
CA MET A 21 5.33 -15.08 -14.60
C MET A 21 4.28 -14.39 -15.47
N SER A 22 3.10 -15.03 -15.57
CA SER A 22 1.90 -14.44 -16.18
C SER A 22 1.61 -13.08 -15.55
N GLY A 23 1.26 -12.07 -16.35
CA GLY A 23 0.99 -10.71 -15.85
C GLY A 23 -0.05 -10.66 -14.73
N ARG A 24 -0.99 -11.61 -14.70
CA ARG A 24 -1.95 -11.77 -13.58
C ARG A 24 -1.26 -12.11 -12.25
N ARG A 25 -0.23 -12.97 -12.26
CA ARG A 25 0.54 -13.32 -11.05
C ARG A 25 1.37 -12.14 -10.56
N LEU A 26 1.90 -11.32 -11.48
CA LEU A 26 2.62 -10.10 -11.11
C LEU A 26 1.68 -9.11 -10.42
N LEU A 27 0.48 -8.88 -10.99
CA LEU A 27 -0.51 -7.98 -10.39
C LEU A 27 -0.99 -8.49 -9.02
N ALA A 28 -1.22 -9.80 -8.88
CA ALA A 28 -1.56 -10.39 -7.59
C ALA A 28 -0.43 -10.22 -6.57
N ALA A 29 0.84 -10.43 -6.96
CA ALA A 29 1.99 -10.24 -6.08
C ALA A 29 2.16 -8.78 -5.66
N GLN A 30 1.96 -7.82 -6.58
CA GLN A 30 1.99 -6.39 -6.26
C GLN A 30 0.87 -6.01 -5.29
N GLY A 31 -0.35 -6.52 -5.52
CA GLY A 31 -1.48 -6.31 -4.61
C GLY A 31 -1.23 -6.90 -3.22
N ALA A 32 -0.68 -8.12 -3.14
CA ALA A 32 -0.33 -8.76 -1.88
C ALA A 32 0.77 -7.99 -1.13
N LEU A 33 1.82 -7.54 -1.85
CA LEU A 33 2.88 -6.72 -1.26
C LEU A 33 2.35 -5.41 -0.70
N ALA A 34 1.63 -4.62 -1.52
CA ALA A 34 1.04 -3.35 -1.07
C ALA A 34 0.06 -3.56 0.09
N GLY A 35 -0.81 -4.57 -0.02
CA GLY A 35 -1.77 -4.91 1.03
C GLY A 35 -1.11 -5.30 2.33
N SER A 36 -0.03 -6.10 2.30
CA SER A 36 0.70 -6.52 3.49
C SER A 36 1.37 -5.36 4.22
N VAL A 37 1.93 -4.38 3.49
CA VAL A 37 2.53 -3.18 4.07
C VAL A 37 1.47 -2.34 4.79
N VAL A 38 0.34 -2.09 4.13
CA VAL A 38 -0.78 -1.35 4.73
C VAL A 38 -1.32 -2.09 5.96
N ALA A 39 -1.51 -3.41 5.87
CA ALA A 39 -1.96 -4.23 6.99
C ALA A 39 -0.97 -4.19 8.17
N ALA A 40 0.33 -4.25 7.92
CA ALA A 40 1.35 -4.17 8.95
C ALA A 40 1.34 -2.81 9.67
N LEU A 41 1.17 -1.70 8.91
CA LEU A 41 1.01 -0.38 9.49
C LEU A 41 -0.25 -0.30 10.36
N ILE A 42 -1.38 -0.81 9.86
CA ILE A 42 -2.63 -0.86 10.62
C ILE A 42 -2.44 -1.66 11.92
N VAL A 43 -1.84 -2.87 11.87
CA VAL A 43 -1.61 -3.70 13.07
C VAL A 43 -0.66 -3.02 14.06
N LYS A 44 0.30 -2.21 13.58
CA LYS A 44 1.24 -1.48 14.44
C LYS A 44 0.62 -0.23 15.07
N GLU A 45 -0.16 0.53 14.31
CA GLU A 45 -0.72 1.82 14.75
C GLU A 45 -2.06 1.65 15.49
N LEU A 46 -2.87 0.64 15.15
CA LEU A 46 -4.13 0.32 15.85
C LEU A 46 -3.97 0.12 17.36
N PRO A 47 -3.01 -0.66 17.90
CA PRO A 47 -2.87 -0.83 19.35
C PRO A 47 -2.51 0.49 20.05
N GLY A 48 -1.81 1.41 19.36
CA GLY A 48 -1.56 2.75 19.87
C GLY A 48 -2.86 3.56 20.00
N MET A 49 -3.64 3.62 18.91
CA MET A 49 -4.94 4.29 18.89
C MET A 49 -5.93 3.68 19.90
N VAL A 50 -6.00 2.35 19.97
CA VAL A 50 -6.85 1.62 20.92
C VAL A 50 -6.38 1.86 22.35
N ARG A 51 -5.07 1.94 22.60
CA ARG A 51 -4.52 2.27 23.93
C ARG A 51 -4.93 3.67 24.34
N GLU A 52 -4.78 4.66 23.46
CA GLU A 52 -5.17 6.05 23.73
C GLU A 52 -6.68 6.17 23.97
N LEU A 53 -7.49 5.50 23.14
CA LEU A 53 -8.94 5.46 23.29
C LEU A 53 -9.37 4.75 24.59
N ARG A 54 -8.65 3.70 24.98
CA ARG A 54 -8.88 2.98 26.25
C ARG A 54 -8.53 3.85 27.44
N ILE A 55 -7.42 4.57 27.39
CA ILE A 55 -7.04 5.57 28.41
C ILE A 55 -8.13 6.63 28.49
N TYR A 56 -8.54 7.20 27.35
CA TYR A 56 -9.62 8.18 27.29
C TYR A 56 -10.94 7.64 27.89
N ARG A 57 -11.28 6.35 27.67
CA ARG A 57 -12.43 5.72 28.34
C ARG A 57 -12.22 5.51 29.84
N MET A 58 -11.03 5.12 30.28
CA MET A 58 -10.70 4.90 31.70
C MET A 58 -10.64 6.20 32.49
N THR A 59 -10.14 7.28 31.88
CA THR A 59 -10.11 8.61 32.47
C THR A 59 -11.44 9.32 32.39
N GLY A 60 -12.51 8.71 31.87
CA GLY A 60 -13.85 9.31 31.80
C GLY A 60 -14.03 10.34 30.67
N GLY A 61 -13.07 10.43 29.76
CA GLY A 61 -13.09 11.32 28.59
C GLY A 61 -13.26 12.80 28.94
N LEU A 62 -13.78 13.58 27.98
CA LEU A 62 -14.16 15.00 28.14
C LEU A 62 -15.06 15.29 29.37
N ARG A 63 -15.68 14.26 29.97
CA ARG A 63 -16.51 14.38 31.18
C ARG A 63 -15.71 14.39 32.50
N ALA A 64 -14.48 13.89 32.53
CA ALA A 64 -13.62 14.02 33.73
C ALA A 64 -12.94 15.38 33.84
N HIS A 65 -12.75 16.07 32.70
CA HIS A 65 -12.26 17.46 32.68
C HIS A 65 -13.27 18.46 33.26
N HIS A 66 -14.54 18.04 33.46
CA HIS A 66 -15.59 18.87 34.05
C HIS A 66 -15.68 18.76 35.58
N ARG A 67 -14.83 17.94 36.22
CA ARG A 67 -14.86 17.69 37.68
C ARG A 67 -13.62 18.21 38.42
N TYR A 68 -12.89 19.16 37.82
CA TYR A 68 -11.98 20.04 38.52
C TYR A 68 -12.28 21.48 38.09
N PRO A 69 -12.79 22.34 39.00
CA PRO A 69 -12.88 23.78 38.75
C PRO A 69 -11.48 24.43 38.65
#